data_AF-A0A2V7DDZ6-F1
#
_entry.id   AF-A0A2V7DDZ6-F1
#
_cell.length_a   1.000
_cell.length_b   1.000
_cell.length_c   1.000
_cell.angle_alpha   90.00
_cell.angle_beta   90.00
_cell.angle_gamma   90.00
#
_symmetry.space_group_name_H-M   'P 1'
#
loop_
_entity.id
_entity.type
_entity.pdbx_description
1 polymer ?
#
loop_
_entity_poly.entity_id
_entity_poly.type
_entity_poly.pdbx_seq_one_letter_code
_entity_poly.pdbx_strand_id
1 'polypeptide(L)'
;MVLATRDSVDGQLRPGASEADMAVMDAGSIHPLTGPVFVKGARPGDVLEVEFVDILPQPHAFTSIIPGLGFLRDLFTTPYLVHW
;
A
#
# COMPACT_ATOMS: atom_id res chain seq x y z
N MET A 1 12.60 16.55 -3.08
CA MET A 1 12.38 15.59 -4.20
C MET A 1 10.92 15.16 -4.18
N VAL A 2 10.40 14.59 -5.26
CA VAL A 2 9.06 13.97 -5.28
C VAL A 2 9.23 12.47 -5.44
N LEU A 3 8.55 11.68 -4.61
CA LEU A 3 8.52 10.23 -4.70
C LEU A 3 7.12 9.79 -5.12
N ALA A 4 7.00 9.22 -6.32
CA ALA A 4 5.75 8.58 -6.74
C ALA A 4 5.65 7.22 -6.08
N THR A 5 4.49 6.89 -5.51
CA THR A 5 4.21 5.60 -4.89
C THR A 5 3.11 4.86 -5.65
N ARG A 6 3.12 3.53 -5.52
CA ARG A 6 2.00 2.68 -5.90
C ARG A 6 1.18 2.36 -4.64
N ASP A 7 -0.06 1.93 -4.82
CA ASP A 7 -0.87 1.47 -3.69
C ASP A 7 -0.27 0.22 -3.02
N SER A 8 -0.84 -0.15 -1.87
CA SER A 8 -0.31 -1.24 -1.02
C SER A 8 -0.32 -2.61 -1.69
N VAL A 9 -1.03 -2.79 -2.81
CA VAL A 9 -1.12 -4.05 -3.53
C VAL A 9 -0.44 -3.97 -4.90
N ASP A 10 0.42 -2.99 -5.12
CA ASP A 10 1.16 -2.78 -6.37
C ASP A 10 0.25 -2.59 -7.61
N GLY A 11 -0.91 -1.95 -7.42
CA GLY A 11 -1.84 -1.67 -8.52
C GLY A 11 -2.61 -2.88 -9.04
N GLN A 12 -2.61 -3.98 -8.28
CA GLN A 12 -3.32 -5.21 -8.63
C GLN A 12 -4.85 -5.04 -8.55
N LEU A 13 -5.34 -4.19 -7.64
CA LEU A 13 -6.77 -3.84 -7.54
C LEU A 13 -7.03 -2.49 -8.24
N ARG A 14 -7.43 -2.57 -9.51
CA ARG A 14 -7.73 -1.39 -10.34
C ARG A 14 -9.16 -0.87 -10.11
N PRO A 15 -9.50 0.35 -10.58
CA PRO A 15 -10.89 0.81 -10.58
C PRO A 15 -11.82 -0.22 -11.24
N GLY A 16 -12.88 -0.62 -10.53
CA GLY A 16 -13.84 -1.62 -10.99
C GLY A 16 -13.44 -3.08 -10.74
N ALA A 17 -12.35 -3.33 -10.02
CA ALA A 17 -12.06 -4.66 -9.49
C ALA A 17 -13.19 -5.16 -8.56
N SER A 18 -13.21 -6.46 -8.32
CA SER A 18 -14.15 -7.15 -7.44
C SER A 18 -13.40 -8.00 -6.43
N GLU A 19 -14.13 -8.54 -5.45
CA GLU A 19 -13.58 -9.49 -4.49
C GLU A 19 -12.96 -10.73 -5.16
N ALA A 20 -13.44 -11.10 -6.35
CA ALA A 20 -12.90 -12.24 -7.10
C ALA A 20 -11.45 -12.00 -7.55
N ASP A 21 -11.09 -10.75 -7.85
CA ASP A 21 -9.74 -10.39 -8.29
C ASP A 21 -8.71 -10.50 -7.16
N MET A 22 -9.16 -10.46 -5.90
CA MET A 22 -8.30 -10.62 -4.73
C MET A 22 -7.69 -12.03 -4.62
N ALA A 23 -8.37 -13.05 -5.17
CA ALA A 23 -7.93 -14.45 -5.07
C ALA A 23 -6.68 -14.77 -5.91
N VAL A 24 -6.39 -13.94 -6.92
CA VAL A 24 -5.25 -14.11 -7.84
C VAL A 24 -4.15 -13.09 -7.62
N MET A 25 -4.25 -12.28 -6.56
CA MET A 25 -3.22 -11.32 -6.20
C MET A 25 -1.92 -12.03 -5.82
N ASP A 26 -0.80 -11.47 -6.29
CA ASP A 26 0.52 -11.83 -5.83
C ASP A 26 0.81 -11.17 -4.47
N ALA A 27 0.76 -11.99 -3.43
CA ALA A 27 1.11 -11.59 -2.07
C ALA A 27 2.58 -11.23 -1.89
N GLY A 28 3.48 -11.67 -2.79
CA GLY A 28 4.90 -11.33 -2.74
C GLY A 28 5.22 -9.90 -3.17
N SER A 29 4.32 -9.28 -3.94
CA SER A 29 4.50 -7.94 -4.50
C SER A 29 3.86 -6.82 -3.66
N ILE A 30 3.22 -7.15 -2.54
CA ILE A 30 2.53 -6.15 -1.71
C ILE A 30 3.52 -5.24 -0.96
N HIS A 31 3.03 -4.06 -0.59
CA HIS A 31 3.80 -2.95 0.00
C HIS A 31 5.02 -2.53 -0.84
N PRO A 32 4.84 -2.20 -2.14
CA PRO A 32 5.93 -1.67 -2.95
C PRO A 32 6.41 -0.33 -2.37
N LEU A 33 7.68 -0.26 -1.96
CA LEU A 33 8.30 0.94 -1.42
C LEU A 33 9.16 1.63 -2.49
N THR A 34 8.88 2.90 -2.74
CA THR A 34 9.71 3.72 -3.64
C THR A 34 11.01 4.10 -2.96
N GLY A 35 12.12 3.56 -3.44
CA GLY A 35 13.44 3.76 -2.87
C GLY A 35 14.35 2.54 -3.12
N PRO A 36 15.46 2.43 -2.38
CA PRO A 36 15.92 3.34 -1.33
C PRO A 36 16.40 4.70 -1.88
N VAL A 37 16.32 5.74 -1.06
CA VAL A 37 16.90 7.07 -1.36
C VAL A 37 18.25 7.19 -0.66
N PHE A 38 19.30 7.44 -1.44
CA PHE A 38 20.64 7.68 -0.89
C PHE A 38 20.79 9.14 -0.43
N VAL A 39 21.18 9.33 0.84
CA VAL A 39 21.44 10.65 1.43
C VAL A 39 22.94 10.85 1.59
N LYS A 40 23.52 11.76 0.79
CA LYS A 40 24.96 12.02 0.79
C LYS A 40 25.43 12.49 2.16
N GLY A 41 26.39 11.77 2.73
CA GLY A 41 27.05 12.14 4.00
C GLY A 41 26.37 11.58 5.25
N ALA A 42 25.20 10.94 5.14
CA ALA A 42 24.59 10.21 6.25
C ALA A 42 25.45 9.00 6.65
N ARG A 43 25.61 8.76 7.94
CA ARG A 43 26.40 7.67 8.53
C ARG A 43 25.59 6.89 9.57
N PRO A 44 25.97 5.65 9.89
CA PRO A 44 25.35 4.90 10.99
C PRO A 44 25.37 5.69 12.31
N GLY A 45 24.20 5.82 12.95
CA GLY A 45 24.01 6.59 14.18
C GLY A 45 23.53 8.03 13.97
N ASP A 46 23.56 8.56 12.74
CA ASP A 46 22.94 9.84 12.43
C ASP A 46 21.40 9.73 12.45
N VAL A 47 20.71 10.84 12.71
CA VAL A 47 19.26 10.97 12.56
C VAL A 47 18.94 11.50 11.17
N LEU A 48 17.98 10.88 10.49
CA LEU A 48 17.39 11.44 9.27
C LEU A 48 16.13 12.22 9.67
N GLU A 49 16.19 13.53 9.53
CA GLU A 49 15.01 14.39 9.56
C GLU A 49 14.35 14.37 8.18
N VAL A 50 13.02 14.20 8.15
CA VAL A 50 12.24 14.14 6.92
C VAL A 50 10.99 14.98 7.12
N GLU A 51 10.93 16.10 6.42
CA GLU A 51 9.74 16.94 6.34
C GLU A 51 8.86 16.50 5.17
N PHE A 52 7.59 16.15 5.47
CA PHE A 52 6.57 15.94 4.45
C PHE A 52 5.96 17.29 4.06
N VAL A 53 6.37 17.81 2.90
CA VAL A 53 5.87 19.09 2.40
C VAL A 53 4.44 18.98 1.86
N ASP A 54 4.13 17.89 1.14
CA ASP A 54 2.80 17.62 0.59
C ASP A 54 2.63 16.11 0.31
N ILE A 55 1.38 15.65 0.27
CA ILE A 55 1.00 14.28 -0.11
C ILE A 55 -0.21 14.37 -1.04
N LEU A 56 0.01 14.04 -2.32
CA LEU A 56 -1.06 14.00 -3.32
C LEU A 56 -1.54 12.55 -3.51
N PRO A 57 -2.81 12.24 -3.17
CA PRO A 57 -3.34 10.90 -3.40
C PRO A 57 -3.59 10.63 -4.89
N GLN A 58 -3.63 9.35 -5.26
CA GLN A 58 -4.17 8.94 -6.55
C GLN A 58 -5.68 9.22 -6.62
N PRO A 59 -6.28 9.35 -7.82
CA PRO A 59 -7.72 9.61 -7.97
C PRO A 59 -8.64 8.48 -7.49
N HIS A 60 -8.08 7.34 -7.07
CA HIS A 60 -8.82 6.16 -6.64
C HIS A 60 -8.13 5.52 -5.43
N ALA A 61 -8.91 5.01 -4.49
CA ALA A 61 -8.46 4.18 -3.38
C ALA A 61 -9.43 3.02 -3.12
N PHE A 62 -9.00 2.04 -2.31
CA PHE A 62 -9.88 0.96 -1.89
C PHE A 62 -9.71 0.66 -0.40
N THR A 63 -10.71 0.02 0.18
CA THR A 63 -10.61 -0.67 1.46
C THR A 63 -11.02 -2.12 1.23
N SER A 64 -10.25 -3.06 1.76
CA SER A 64 -10.53 -4.49 1.57
C SER A 64 -10.51 -5.27 2.88
N ILE A 65 -11.32 -6.32 2.93
CA ILE A 65 -11.24 -7.38 3.92
C ILE A 65 -10.60 -8.58 3.22
N ILE A 66 -9.43 -8.98 3.70
CA ILE A 66 -8.78 -10.22 3.31
C ILE A 66 -9.03 -11.23 4.42
N PRO A 67 -9.76 -12.33 4.18
CA PRO A 67 -10.02 -13.34 5.20
C PRO A 67 -8.74 -13.83 5.87
N GLY A 68 -8.76 -13.91 7.20
CA GLY A 68 -7.59 -14.30 8.00
C GLY A 68 -6.63 -13.16 8.37
N LEU A 69 -6.81 -11.95 7.82
CA LEU A 69 -6.02 -10.76 8.17
C LEU A 69 -6.82 -9.74 8.99
N GLY A 70 -6.10 -8.97 9.81
CA GLY A 70 -6.65 -7.86 10.58
C GLY A 70 -7.22 -8.23 11.95
N PHE A 71 -7.74 -7.21 12.63
CA PHE A 71 -8.21 -7.32 14.02
C PHE A 71 -9.46 -8.19 14.15
N LEU A 72 -10.43 -8.06 13.22
CA LEU A 72 -11.73 -8.74 13.25
C LEU A 72 -11.80 -9.96 12.31
N ARG A 73 -10.65 -10.56 12.00
CA ARG A 73 -10.53 -11.69 11.05
C ARG A 73 -11.44 -12.88 11.36
N ASP A 74 -11.84 -13.06 12.63
CA ASP A 74 -12.71 -14.14 13.08
C ASP A 74 -14.21 -13.84 12.88
N LEU A 75 -14.57 -12.57 12.67
CA LEU A 75 -15.95 -12.12 12.44
C LEU A 75 -16.23 -11.83 10.96
N PHE A 76 -15.20 -11.40 10.22
CA PHE A 76 -15.29 -11.08 8.79
C PHE A 76 -14.48 -12.10 7.98
N THR A 77 -15.12 -13.23 7.70
CA THR A 77 -14.48 -14.41 7.10
C THR A 77 -14.63 -14.49 5.59
N THR A 78 -15.34 -13.53 4.97
CA THR A 78 -15.52 -13.42 3.52
C THR A 78 -14.77 -12.22 2.98
N PRO A 79 -14.22 -12.29 1.74
CA PRO A 79 -13.60 -11.13 1.14
C PRO A 79 -14.62 -10.02 0.92
N TYR A 80 -14.16 -8.78 0.98
CA TYR A 80 -14.99 -7.60 0.71
C TYR A 80 -14.12 -6.49 0.14
N LEU A 81 -14.66 -5.74 -0.83
CA LEU A 81 -13.95 -4.64 -1.48
C LEU A 81 -14.87 -3.42 -1.61
N VAL A 82 -14.39 -2.27 -1.15
CA VAL A 82 -15.04 -0.97 -1.35
C VAL A 82 -14.08 -0.05 -2.07
N HIS A 83 -14.59 0.61 -3.12
CA HIS A 83 -13.87 1.61 -3.90
C HIS A 83 -14.22 3.02 -3.44
N TRP A 84 -13.23 3.91 -3.46
CA TRP A 84 -13.30 5.33 -3.12
C TRP A 84 -12.73 6.18 -4.25
#